data_AF-A0A7F8QF03-F1
#
_entry.id   AF-A0A7F8QF03-F1
#
_cell.length_a   1.000
_cell.length_b   1.000
_cell.length_c   1.000
_cell.angle_alpha   90.00
_cell.angle_beta   90.00
_cell.angle_gamma   90.00
#
_symmetry.space_group_name_H-M   'P 1'
#
loop_
_entity.id
_entity.type
_entity.pdbx_description
1 polymer ?
#
loop_
_entity_poly.entity_id
_entity_poly.type
_entity_poly.pdbx_seq_one_letter_code
_entity_poly.pdbx_strand_id
1 'polypeptide(L)'
;YFPFLAKQKPGYPECDILTNVFAILSAKNLSEATASIVMDIADDLLNLPDFEPTETLLSLPVTGCVYTESADESITMGGQLILPHVPAILQYLSKTTISAEKVKKKKNRAQVSKELGILSKISKFMRDKEQSSLLITLLLPFLHRGNIAQDTEVDILVTVQNLLKHCLEPTSFLKPLAKLFSVIKNKLSRQLLCTVFQTLSDFESGLKYITDVVKLNAFDQRHLDDINFDVRFSTFQTITSYIKEMQTVDVNYLVPVMHNCFYNMELGDMSLSDNASMCLMSIIKKLAALNVTEKEYREIIHRSLLEKLRKGLKSQTE
;
A
#
# COMPACT_ATOMS: atom_id res chain seq x y z
N TYR A 1 5.63 29.50 -15.29
CA TYR A 1 6.51 28.71 -16.20
C TYR A 1 5.81 27.47 -16.75
N PHE A 2 4.82 26.88 -16.05
CA PHE A 2 4.01 25.77 -16.59
C PHE A 2 3.52 25.97 -18.04
N PRO A 3 3.04 27.15 -18.48
CA PRO A 3 2.62 27.34 -19.88
C PRO A 3 3.75 27.14 -20.90
N PHE A 4 5.01 27.40 -20.54
CA PHE A 4 6.15 27.14 -21.43
C PHE A 4 6.46 25.65 -21.54
N LEU A 5 6.24 24.88 -20.48
CA LEU A 5 6.40 23.43 -20.47
C LEU A 5 5.26 22.73 -21.22
N ALA A 6 4.08 23.36 -21.29
CA ALA A 6 2.93 22.89 -22.06
C ALA A 6 3.05 23.15 -23.57
N LYS A 7 4.05 23.93 -24.01
CA LYS A 7 4.13 24.42 -25.37
C LYS A 7 4.57 23.31 -26.33
N GLN A 8 3.70 22.99 -27.28
CA GLN A 8 3.97 21.98 -28.29
C GLN A 8 4.13 22.62 -29.68
N LYS A 9 5.07 22.11 -30.49
CA LYS A 9 5.19 22.51 -31.88
C LYS A 9 4.02 21.89 -32.67
N PRO A 10 3.18 22.69 -33.38
CA PRO A 10 2.05 22.14 -34.13
C PRO A 10 2.49 21.06 -35.11
N GLY A 11 1.86 19.88 -35.03
CA GLY A 11 2.15 18.72 -35.89
C GLY A 11 3.36 17.87 -35.50
N TYR A 12 4.08 18.23 -34.43
CA TYR A 12 5.28 17.51 -33.96
C TYR A 12 5.22 17.25 -32.44
N PRO A 13 4.32 16.35 -31.97
CA PRO A 13 4.15 16.10 -30.55
C PRO A 13 5.39 15.51 -29.85
N GLU A 14 6.27 14.86 -30.60
CA GLU A 14 7.53 14.28 -30.12
C GLU A 14 8.57 15.33 -29.70
N CYS A 15 8.42 16.58 -30.16
CA CYS A 15 9.29 17.70 -29.76
C CYS A 15 8.90 18.30 -28.40
N ASP A 16 7.92 17.72 -27.71
CA ASP A 16 7.49 18.14 -26.38
C ASP A 16 8.62 17.95 -25.34
N ILE A 17 8.85 18.98 -24.53
CA ILE A 17 9.98 19.04 -23.59
C ILE A 17 9.81 17.96 -22.52
N LEU A 18 8.63 17.86 -21.92
CA LEU A 18 8.38 16.93 -20.82
C LEU A 18 8.39 15.48 -21.29
N THR A 19 7.86 15.21 -22.48
CA THR A 19 7.94 13.89 -23.13
C THR A 19 9.39 13.42 -23.23
N ASN A 20 10.30 14.29 -23.70
CA ASN A 20 11.71 13.96 -23.80
C ASN A 20 12.39 13.82 -22.43
N VAL A 21 12.07 14.69 -21.47
CA VAL A 21 12.62 14.64 -20.10
C VAL A 21 12.22 13.35 -19.39
N PHE A 22 10.95 12.96 -19.43
CA PHE A 22 10.47 11.75 -18.77
C PHE A 22 10.84 10.47 -19.52
N ALA A 23 11.06 10.53 -20.85
CA ALA A 23 11.60 9.40 -21.59
C ALA A 23 12.99 8.95 -21.09
N ILE A 24 13.78 9.88 -20.52
CA ILE A 24 15.09 9.58 -19.92
C ILE A 24 14.97 8.54 -18.80
N LEU A 25 13.85 8.52 -18.05
CA LEU A 25 13.60 7.54 -16.99
C LEU A 25 13.57 6.08 -17.49
N SER A 26 13.34 5.88 -18.79
CA SER A 26 13.34 4.56 -19.44
C SER A 26 14.71 4.15 -20.01
N ALA A 27 15.72 5.02 -19.95
CA ALA A 27 17.04 4.75 -20.51
C ALA A 27 17.78 3.64 -19.72
N LYS A 28 18.44 2.73 -20.44
CA LYS A 28 19.12 1.56 -19.84
C LYS A 28 20.28 1.92 -18.91
N ASN A 29 21.01 3.00 -19.21
CA ASN A 29 22.21 3.44 -18.49
C ASN A 29 21.99 4.79 -17.79
N LEU A 30 20.84 4.95 -17.13
CA LEU A 30 20.51 6.18 -16.42
C LEU A 30 21.33 6.29 -15.12
N SER A 31 21.98 7.45 -14.92
CA SER A 31 22.67 7.74 -13.67
C SER A 31 21.69 8.13 -12.56
N GLU A 32 21.99 7.78 -11.30
CA GLU A 32 21.15 8.13 -10.14
C GLU A 32 20.99 9.65 -9.98
N ALA A 33 22.03 10.43 -10.30
CA ALA A 33 21.99 11.89 -10.27
C ALA A 33 21.00 12.46 -11.30
N THR A 34 21.04 11.96 -12.55
CA THR A 34 20.11 12.38 -13.60
C THR A 34 18.67 11.99 -13.24
N ALA A 35 18.49 10.78 -12.71
CA ALA A 35 17.17 10.32 -12.32
C ALA A 35 16.60 11.15 -11.15
N SER A 36 17.43 11.51 -10.17
CA SER A 36 17.03 12.41 -9.09
C SER A 36 16.51 13.74 -9.63
N ILE A 37 17.22 14.37 -10.58
CA ILE A 37 16.80 15.64 -11.17
C ILE A 37 15.45 15.51 -11.88
N VAL A 38 15.23 14.42 -12.64
CA VAL A 38 13.94 14.21 -13.32
C VAL A 38 12.81 13.98 -12.32
N MET A 39 13.08 13.27 -11.23
CA MET A 39 12.10 13.11 -10.15
C MET A 39 11.86 14.41 -9.36
N ASP A 40 12.86 15.30 -9.26
CA ASP A 40 12.71 16.63 -8.67
C ASP A 40 11.77 17.49 -9.53
N ILE A 41 11.91 17.44 -10.85
CA ILE A 41 10.98 18.09 -11.78
C ILE A 41 9.56 17.56 -11.59
N ALA A 42 9.39 16.24 -11.42
CA ALA A 42 8.07 15.66 -11.16
C ALA A 42 7.48 16.15 -9.83
N ASP A 43 8.29 16.19 -8.76
CA ASP A 43 7.87 16.66 -7.44
C ASP A 43 7.46 18.14 -7.48
N ASP A 44 8.27 18.98 -8.13
CA ASP A 44 8.00 20.41 -8.30
C ASP A 44 6.71 20.66 -9.08
N LEU A 45 6.49 19.95 -10.20
CA LEU A 45 5.26 20.05 -10.98
C LEU A 45 4.01 19.64 -10.18
N LEU A 46 4.11 18.70 -9.23
CA LEU A 46 2.97 18.25 -8.41
C LEU A 46 2.70 19.13 -7.17
N ASN A 47 3.70 19.90 -6.73
CA ASN A 47 3.64 20.65 -5.48
C ASN A 47 3.57 22.17 -5.67
N LEU A 48 4.13 22.71 -6.76
CA LEU A 48 4.11 24.14 -6.99
C LEU A 48 2.69 24.60 -7.34
N PRO A 49 2.19 25.67 -6.70
CA PRO A 49 0.87 26.19 -6.96
C PRO A 49 0.79 26.78 -8.36
N ASP A 50 -0.42 26.79 -8.91
CA ASP A 50 -0.70 27.50 -10.15
C ASP A 50 -0.46 28.99 -9.98
N PHE A 51 0.05 29.62 -11.03
CA PHE A 51 0.32 31.05 -11.00
C PHE A 51 -1.00 31.82 -11.00
N GLU A 52 -1.28 32.55 -9.92
CA GLU A 52 -2.39 33.49 -9.85
C GLU A 52 -1.90 34.89 -10.26
N PRO A 53 -2.45 35.48 -11.34
CA PRO A 53 -2.08 36.83 -11.76
C PRO A 53 -2.55 37.85 -10.73
N THR A 54 -1.68 38.81 -10.41
CA THR A 54 -2.00 39.95 -9.53
C THR A 54 -2.05 41.24 -10.33
N GLU A 55 -2.58 42.31 -9.74
CA GLU A 55 -2.63 43.64 -10.37
C GLU A 55 -1.25 44.14 -10.86
N THR A 56 -0.16 43.65 -10.26
CA THR A 56 1.21 44.00 -10.60
C THR A 56 1.93 42.95 -11.46
N LEU A 57 1.45 41.71 -11.52
CA LEU A 57 2.04 40.62 -12.30
C LEU A 57 0.96 39.90 -13.11
N LEU A 58 0.86 40.29 -14.38
CA LEU A 58 -0.06 39.70 -15.35
C LEU A 58 0.43 38.32 -15.82
N SER A 59 -0.52 37.46 -16.19
CA SER A 59 -0.20 36.19 -16.83
C SER A 59 0.39 36.43 -18.23
N LEU A 60 1.47 35.72 -18.54
CA LEU A 60 2.07 35.73 -19.88
C LEU A 60 1.23 34.84 -20.81
N PRO A 61 0.61 35.39 -21.88
CA PRO A 61 -0.10 34.57 -22.84
C PRO A 61 0.91 33.75 -23.66
N VAL A 62 0.89 32.42 -23.47
CA VAL A 62 1.69 31.49 -24.27
C VAL A 62 0.75 30.79 -25.26
N THR A 63 1.06 30.89 -26.55
CA THR A 63 0.28 30.24 -27.62
C THR A 63 0.77 28.82 -27.88
N GLY A 64 -0.14 27.94 -28.29
CA GLY A 64 0.18 26.55 -28.63
C GLY A 64 0.42 25.63 -27.43
N CYS A 65 -0.15 25.96 -26.28
CA CYS A 65 -0.14 25.07 -25.11
C CYS A 65 -1.12 23.92 -25.31
N VAL A 66 -0.67 22.70 -25.04
CA VAL A 66 -1.51 21.50 -25.01
C VAL A 66 -1.53 20.99 -23.59
N TYR A 67 -2.72 20.97 -23.00
CA TYR A 67 -2.96 20.39 -21.68
C TYR A 67 -3.78 19.12 -21.85
N THR A 68 -3.50 18.13 -21.01
CA THR A 68 -4.35 16.95 -20.96
C THR A 68 -5.62 17.31 -20.21
N GLU A 69 -6.77 17.21 -20.87
CA GLU A 69 -8.05 17.47 -20.23
C GLU A 69 -8.26 16.48 -19.08
N SER A 70 -8.35 17.01 -17.86
CA SER A 70 -8.79 16.26 -16.71
C SER A 70 -10.25 16.57 -16.43
N ALA A 71 -11.07 15.52 -16.27
CA ALA A 71 -12.46 15.65 -15.81
C ALA A 71 -12.57 16.01 -14.31
N ASP A 72 -11.49 16.53 -13.72
CA ASP A 72 -11.37 16.90 -12.33
C ASP A 72 -10.77 18.31 -12.28
N GLU A 73 -11.61 19.28 -11.92
CA GLU A 73 -11.26 20.71 -11.85
C GLU A 73 -10.27 21.00 -10.71
N SER A 74 -10.02 20.04 -9.82
CA SER A 74 -9.08 20.18 -8.70
C SER A 74 -7.61 19.94 -9.06
N ILE A 75 -7.32 19.50 -10.29
CA ILE A 75 -5.95 19.23 -10.73
C ILE A 75 -5.28 20.53 -11.17
N THR A 76 -4.12 20.83 -10.57
CA THR A 76 -3.29 21.97 -10.95
C THR A 76 -2.75 21.83 -12.37
N MET A 77 -2.36 22.94 -13.01
CA MET A 77 -1.74 22.89 -14.34
C MET A 77 -0.51 21.98 -14.36
N GLY A 78 0.29 21.98 -13.29
CA GLY A 78 1.43 21.07 -13.15
C GLY A 78 1.03 19.58 -13.11
N GLY A 79 -0.10 19.26 -12.48
CA GLY A 79 -0.67 17.91 -12.49
C GLY A 79 -1.14 17.47 -13.89
N GLN A 80 -1.77 18.37 -14.65
CA GLN A 80 -2.19 18.11 -16.04
C GLN A 80 -1.00 17.84 -16.97
N LEU A 81 0.14 18.51 -16.72
CA LEU A 81 1.39 18.27 -17.45
C LEU A 81 2.01 16.92 -17.12
N ILE A 82 1.83 16.40 -15.91
CA ILE A 82 2.37 15.10 -15.51
C ILE A 82 1.53 13.93 -16.02
N LEU A 83 0.22 14.10 -16.21
CA LEU A 83 -0.70 13.02 -16.54
C LEU A 83 -0.20 12.09 -17.67
N PRO A 84 0.30 12.60 -18.83
CA PRO A 84 0.80 11.75 -19.91
C PRO A 84 2.06 10.96 -19.55
N HIS A 85 2.80 11.42 -18.54
CA HIS A 85 4.11 10.88 -18.16
C HIS A 85 4.04 9.98 -16.91
N VAL A 86 2.88 9.88 -16.26
CA VAL A 86 2.67 8.99 -15.11
C VAL A 86 3.13 7.55 -15.40
N PRO A 87 2.85 6.91 -16.55
CA PRO A 87 3.32 5.55 -16.81
C PRO A 87 4.85 5.42 -16.75
N ALA A 88 5.58 6.41 -17.28
CA ALA A 88 7.05 6.42 -17.24
C ALA A 88 7.58 6.60 -15.81
N ILE A 89 6.96 7.49 -15.03
CA ILE A 89 7.31 7.72 -13.62
C ILE A 89 7.04 6.45 -12.80
N LEU A 90 5.85 5.86 -12.91
CA LEU A 90 5.51 4.64 -12.17
C LEU A 90 6.36 3.45 -12.60
N GLN A 91 6.69 3.33 -13.88
CA GLN A 91 7.60 2.28 -14.35
C GLN A 91 9.02 2.49 -13.78
N TYR A 92 9.53 3.72 -13.77
CA TYR A 92 10.82 4.02 -13.16
C TYR A 92 10.83 3.70 -11.67
N LEU A 93 9.79 4.14 -10.93
CA LEU A 93 9.64 3.81 -9.53
C LEU A 93 9.52 2.29 -9.35
N SER A 94 8.79 1.55 -10.18
CA SER A 94 8.76 0.08 -10.07
C SER A 94 10.12 -0.60 -10.25
N LYS A 95 11.00 -0.03 -11.08
CA LYS A 95 12.36 -0.54 -11.30
C LYS A 95 13.33 -0.12 -10.19
N THR A 96 13.14 1.06 -9.61
CA THR A 96 14.09 1.69 -8.70
C THR A 96 13.69 1.62 -7.23
N THR A 97 12.39 1.73 -6.96
CA THR A 97 11.78 1.65 -5.65
C THR A 97 11.48 0.22 -5.23
N ILE A 98 11.90 -0.03 -4.00
CA ILE A 98 11.56 -1.16 -3.14
C ILE A 98 12.21 -2.51 -3.51
N SER A 99 13.54 -2.50 -3.67
CA SER A 99 14.26 -3.48 -2.84
C SER A 99 13.92 -3.13 -1.39
N ALA A 100 13.27 -4.03 -0.66
CA ALA A 100 12.99 -3.88 0.77
C ALA A 100 14.25 -3.46 1.59
N GLU A 101 15.44 -3.61 1.02
CA GLU A 101 16.71 -3.15 1.58
C GLU A 101 16.99 -1.65 1.42
N LYS A 102 16.62 -1.02 0.28
CA LYS A 102 16.83 0.43 0.07
C LYS A 102 15.92 1.24 1.00
N VAL A 103 14.67 0.79 1.14
CA VAL A 103 13.69 1.40 2.03
C VAL A 103 14.13 1.29 3.49
N LYS A 104 14.87 0.25 3.90
CA LYS A 104 15.36 0.10 5.28
C LYS A 104 16.53 1.03 5.65
N LYS A 105 17.35 1.46 4.68
CA LYS A 105 18.58 2.23 4.94
C LYS A 105 18.28 3.71 5.27
N LYS A 106 18.80 4.20 6.40
CA LYS A 106 18.59 5.59 6.90
C LYS A 106 19.02 6.66 5.88
N LYS A 107 20.08 6.39 5.12
CA LYS A 107 20.62 7.30 4.09
C LYS A 107 19.65 7.62 2.93
N ASN A 108 18.64 6.77 2.69
CA ASN A 108 17.70 6.96 1.58
C ASN A 108 16.38 7.60 2.03
N ARG A 109 16.26 8.05 3.29
CA ARG A 109 14.98 8.53 3.85
C ARG A 109 14.39 9.71 3.10
N ALA A 110 15.22 10.68 2.70
CA ALA A 110 14.76 11.87 1.97
C ALA A 110 14.20 11.49 0.59
N GLN A 111 14.91 10.63 -0.14
CA GLN A 111 14.46 10.11 -1.44
C GLN A 111 13.14 9.32 -1.30
N VAL A 112 13.05 8.42 -0.32
CA VAL A 112 11.84 7.63 -0.05
C VAL A 112 10.64 8.53 0.30
N SER A 113 10.87 9.61 1.05
CA SER A 113 9.81 10.57 1.39
C SER A 113 9.31 11.33 0.15
N LYS A 114 10.21 11.69 -0.76
CA LYS A 114 9.89 12.36 -2.02
C LYS A 114 9.10 11.45 -2.95
N GLU A 115 9.58 10.22 -3.15
CA GLU A 115 8.89 9.20 -3.94
C GLU A 115 7.48 8.95 -3.41
N LEU A 116 7.30 8.86 -2.09
CA LEU A 116 5.99 8.74 -1.46
C LEU A 116 5.10 9.96 -1.72
N GLY A 117 5.65 11.18 -1.63
CA GLY A 117 4.93 12.42 -1.94
C GLY A 117 4.39 12.44 -3.37
N ILE A 118 5.24 12.07 -4.33
CA ILE A 118 4.88 11.95 -5.75
C ILE A 118 3.76 10.92 -5.94
N LEU A 119 3.90 9.70 -5.37
CA LEU A 119 2.89 8.66 -5.47
C LEU A 119 1.54 9.09 -4.85
N SER A 120 1.58 9.79 -3.72
CA SER A 120 0.39 10.32 -3.03
C SER A 120 -0.33 11.40 -3.83
N LYS A 121 0.40 12.22 -4.59
CA LYS A 121 -0.20 13.23 -5.49
C LYS A 121 -0.80 12.57 -6.73
N ILE A 122 -0.05 11.65 -7.35
CA ILE A 122 -0.48 10.90 -8.54
C ILE A 122 -1.76 10.09 -8.26
N SER A 123 -1.90 9.51 -7.06
CA SER A 123 -3.06 8.70 -6.71
C SER A 123 -4.40 9.45 -6.77
N LYS A 124 -4.39 10.76 -6.53
CA LYS A 124 -5.62 11.58 -6.45
C LYS A 124 -6.37 11.66 -7.76
N PHE A 125 -5.66 11.54 -8.88
CA PHE A 125 -6.22 11.68 -10.22
C PHE A 125 -6.10 10.39 -11.05
N MET A 126 -5.71 9.28 -10.42
CA MET A 126 -5.55 8.01 -11.12
C MET A 126 -6.88 7.29 -11.28
N ARG A 127 -7.25 7.02 -12.53
CA ARG A 127 -8.48 6.30 -12.91
C ARG A 127 -8.19 5.06 -13.76
N ASP A 128 -6.98 4.93 -14.28
CA ASP A 128 -6.56 3.78 -15.06
C ASP A 128 -6.38 2.54 -14.16
N LYS A 129 -6.87 1.40 -14.63
CA LYS A 129 -6.90 0.18 -13.81
C LYS A 129 -5.53 -0.46 -13.61
N GLU A 130 -4.69 -0.45 -14.64
CA GLU A 130 -3.34 -1.02 -14.58
C GLU A 130 -2.43 -0.16 -13.71
N GLN A 131 -2.47 1.17 -13.91
CA GLN A 131 -1.70 2.10 -13.11
C GLN A 131 -2.16 2.11 -11.65
N SER A 132 -3.46 1.93 -11.37
CA SER A 132 -3.96 1.79 -9.99
C SER A 132 -3.38 0.56 -9.30
N SER A 133 -3.35 -0.60 -9.97
CA SER A 133 -2.72 -1.82 -9.44
C SER A 133 -1.21 -1.63 -9.21
N LEU A 134 -0.52 -0.98 -10.14
CA LEU A 134 0.91 -0.68 -10.01
C LEU A 134 1.16 0.25 -8.81
N LEU A 135 0.35 1.29 -8.65
CA LEU A 135 0.46 2.27 -7.58
C LEU A 135 0.25 1.64 -6.20
N ILE A 136 -0.75 0.75 -6.03
CA ILE A 136 -0.92 -0.02 -4.79
C ILE A 136 0.35 -0.86 -4.51
N THR A 137 0.89 -1.53 -5.52
CA THR A 137 2.10 -2.34 -5.41
C THR A 137 3.31 -1.53 -4.95
N LEU A 138 3.42 -0.27 -5.39
CA LEU A 138 4.48 0.65 -4.98
C LEU A 138 4.27 1.20 -3.57
N LEU A 139 3.03 1.44 -3.15
CA LEU A 139 2.72 2.01 -1.84
C LEU A 139 2.86 1.00 -0.69
N LEU A 140 2.45 -0.26 -0.90
CA LEU A 140 2.40 -1.26 0.16
C LEU A 140 3.75 -1.47 0.89
N PRO A 141 4.91 -1.49 0.22
CA PRO A 141 6.16 -1.72 0.92
C PRO A 141 6.59 -0.61 1.90
N PHE A 142 6.08 0.61 1.74
CA PHE A 142 6.28 1.68 2.72
C PHE A 142 5.62 1.32 4.06
N LEU A 143 4.42 0.75 4.02
CA LEU A 143 3.71 0.24 5.20
C LEU A 143 4.43 -0.98 5.81
N HIS A 144 4.92 -1.91 4.99
CA HIS A 144 5.64 -3.11 5.47
C HIS A 144 6.95 -2.81 6.20
N ARG A 145 7.52 -1.60 6.06
CA ARG A 145 8.73 -1.18 6.78
C ARG A 145 8.49 -1.06 8.30
N GLY A 146 7.28 -0.69 8.73
CA GLY A 146 6.91 -0.59 10.15
C GLY A 146 7.63 0.51 10.94
N ASN A 147 7.94 1.66 10.32
CA ASN A 147 8.58 2.79 10.99
C ASN A 147 8.29 4.12 10.25
N ILE A 148 7.01 4.40 10.04
CA ILE A 148 6.52 5.66 9.48
C ILE A 148 5.51 6.26 10.47
N ALA A 149 5.24 7.56 10.38
CA ALA A 149 4.30 8.23 11.27
C ALA A 149 2.87 7.72 11.04
N GLN A 150 2.04 7.71 12.09
CA GLN A 150 0.66 7.24 12.03
C GLN A 150 -0.14 7.96 10.94
N ASP A 151 -0.01 9.29 10.82
CA ASP A 151 -0.70 10.08 9.79
C ASP A 151 -0.33 9.59 8.39
N THR A 152 0.95 9.29 8.15
CA THR A 152 1.42 8.74 6.88
C THR A 152 0.88 7.33 6.63
N GLU A 153 0.77 6.48 7.65
CA GLU A 153 0.13 5.16 7.50
C GLU A 153 -1.33 5.31 7.07
N VAL A 154 -2.05 6.22 7.72
CA VAL A 154 -3.46 6.52 7.44
C VAL A 154 -3.61 7.04 6.01
N ASP A 155 -2.82 8.03 5.60
CA ASP A 155 -2.85 8.58 4.24
C ASP A 155 -2.62 7.51 3.17
N ILE A 156 -1.64 6.63 3.37
CA ILE A 156 -1.35 5.54 2.44
C ILE A 156 -2.52 4.56 2.41
N LEU A 157 -3.09 4.18 3.56
CA LEU A 157 -4.20 3.22 3.62
C LEU A 157 -5.47 3.78 2.97
N VAL A 158 -5.79 5.08 3.17
CA VAL A 158 -6.90 5.75 2.47
C VAL A 158 -6.65 5.72 0.96
N THR A 159 -5.43 6.03 0.55
CA THR A 159 -5.04 5.98 -0.86
C THR A 159 -5.23 4.58 -1.45
N VAL A 160 -4.73 3.54 -0.77
CA VAL A 160 -4.91 2.15 -1.19
C VAL A 160 -6.38 1.77 -1.27
N GLN A 161 -7.20 2.16 -0.29
CA GLN A 161 -8.64 1.90 -0.30
C GLN A 161 -9.33 2.51 -1.53
N ASN A 162 -8.97 3.74 -1.89
CA ASN A 162 -9.53 4.41 -3.07
C ASN A 162 -9.08 3.74 -4.37
N LEU A 163 -7.79 3.39 -4.48
CA LEU A 163 -7.24 2.72 -5.67
C LEU A 163 -7.80 1.31 -5.86
N LEU A 164 -8.14 0.59 -4.78
CA LEU A 164 -8.74 -0.74 -4.88
C LEU A 164 -10.07 -0.73 -5.64
N LYS A 165 -10.84 0.38 -5.60
CA LYS A 165 -12.08 0.55 -6.37
C LYS A 165 -11.85 0.57 -7.88
N HIS A 166 -10.64 0.90 -8.32
CA HIS A 166 -10.30 1.12 -9.72
C HIS A 166 -9.27 0.11 -10.24
N CYS A 167 -8.74 -0.80 -9.41
CA CYS A 167 -7.72 -1.75 -9.83
C CYS A 167 -8.29 -2.95 -10.62
N LEU A 168 -7.43 -3.62 -11.39
CA LEU A 168 -7.83 -4.77 -12.22
C LEU A 168 -8.20 -6.01 -11.41
N GLU A 169 -7.40 -6.36 -10.41
CA GLU A 169 -7.56 -7.56 -9.59
C GLU A 169 -7.41 -7.21 -8.09
N PRO A 170 -8.47 -6.69 -7.43
CA PRO A 170 -8.39 -6.30 -6.02
C PRO A 170 -7.94 -7.45 -5.10
N THR A 171 -8.32 -8.67 -5.46
CA THR A 171 -8.12 -9.90 -4.70
C THR A 171 -6.65 -10.30 -4.61
N SER A 172 -5.81 -9.90 -5.59
CA SER A 172 -4.37 -10.15 -5.56
C SER A 172 -3.68 -9.44 -4.38
N PHE A 173 -4.29 -8.38 -3.85
CA PHE A 173 -3.79 -7.61 -2.72
C PHE A 173 -4.19 -8.18 -1.35
N LEU A 174 -5.01 -9.24 -1.30
CA LEU A 174 -5.44 -9.87 -0.05
C LEU A 174 -4.24 -10.25 0.85
N LYS A 175 -3.27 -11.01 0.31
CA LYS A 175 -2.11 -11.46 1.08
C LYS A 175 -1.14 -10.31 1.45
N PRO A 176 -0.80 -9.39 0.53
CA PRO A 176 -0.04 -8.20 0.90
C PRO A 176 -0.69 -7.35 2.00
N LEU A 177 -2.01 -7.13 1.95
CA LEU A 177 -2.73 -6.39 2.99
C LEU A 177 -2.78 -7.17 4.31
N ALA A 178 -3.00 -8.49 4.25
CA ALA A 178 -3.01 -9.35 5.42
C ALA A 178 -1.70 -9.28 6.24
N LYS A 179 -0.56 -9.20 5.54
CA LYS A 179 0.76 -9.07 6.19
C LYS A 179 0.86 -7.82 7.07
N LEU A 180 0.17 -6.74 6.70
CA LEU A 180 0.17 -5.48 7.44
C LEU A 180 -0.45 -5.60 8.84
N PHE A 181 -1.36 -6.56 9.09
CA PHE A 181 -1.89 -6.79 10.44
C PHE A 181 -0.79 -7.12 11.45
N SER A 182 0.30 -7.73 10.99
CA SER A 182 1.45 -8.04 11.85
C SER A 182 2.49 -6.92 11.96
N VAL A 183 2.31 -5.82 11.22
CA VAL A 183 3.25 -4.69 11.13
C VAL A 183 2.66 -3.43 11.74
N ILE A 184 1.42 -3.07 11.37
CA ILE A 184 0.74 -1.86 11.84
C ILE A 184 0.25 -2.08 13.27
N LYS A 185 0.72 -1.23 14.18
CA LYS A 185 0.37 -1.29 15.61
C LYS A 185 -0.55 -0.14 16.04
N ASN A 186 -0.46 1.00 15.36
CA ASN A 186 -1.26 2.18 15.65
C ASN A 186 -2.75 1.88 15.50
N LYS A 187 -3.55 2.29 16.48
CA LYS A 187 -4.98 2.00 16.54
C LYS A 187 -5.75 2.50 15.32
N LEU A 188 -5.63 3.78 14.97
CA LEU A 188 -6.35 4.38 13.83
C LEU A 188 -5.96 3.71 12.51
N SER A 189 -4.66 3.54 12.26
CA SER A 189 -4.15 2.85 11.07
C SER A 189 -4.69 1.43 10.98
N ARG A 190 -4.77 0.71 12.12
CA ARG A 190 -5.29 -0.66 12.15
C ARG A 190 -6.80 -0.72 11.93
N GLN A 191 -7.57 0.21 12.47
CA GLN A 191 -9.00 0.34 12.19
C GLN A 191 -9.23 0.63 10.71
N LEU A 192 -8.42 1.50 10.11
CA LEU A 192 -8.50 1.77 8.67
C LEU A 192 -8.10 0.55 7.85
N LEU A 193 -7.05 -0.18 8.23
CA LEU A 193 -6.68 -1.45 7.58
C LEU A 193 -7.82 -2.46 7.64
N CYS A 194 -8.55 -2.54 8.75
CA CYS A 194 -9.75 -3.36 8.88
C CYS A 194 -10.82 -2.95 7.85
N THR A 195 -11.07 -1.64 7.68
CA THR A 195 -12.00 -1.11 6.67
C THR A 195 -11.53 -1.40 5.25
N VAL A 196 -10.23 -1.27 4.95
CA VAL A 196 -9.66 -1.62 3.64
C VAL A 196 -9.87 -3.10 3.35
N PHE A 197 -9.63 -3.96 4.33
CA PHE A 197 -9.79 -5.39 4.21
C PHE A 197 -11.27 -5.79 4.03
N GLN A 198 -12.19 -5.11 4.72
CA GLN A 198 -13.64 -5.24 4.52
C GLN A 198 -14.04 -4.82 3.10
N THR A 199 -13.54 -3.67 2.62
CA THR A 199 -13.82 -3.17 1.26
C THR A 199 -13.38 -4.20 0.21
N LEU A 200 -12.24 -4.86 0.42
CA LEU A 200 -11.75 -5.93 -0.45
C LEU A 200 -12.71 -7.12 -0.51
N SER A 201 -13.32 -7.48 0.63
CA SER A 201 -14.33 -8.55 0.68
C SER A 201 -15.68 -8.17 0.04
N ASP A 202 -15.99 -6.87 -0.05
CA ASP A 202 -17.22 -6.39 -0.66
C ASP A 202 -17.15 -6.46 -2.20
N PHE A 203 -15.94 -6.37 -2.79
CA PHE A 203 -15.74 -6.50 -4.24
C PHE A 203 -15.92 -7.93 -4.76
N GLU A 204 -15.66 -8.94 -3.93
CA GLU A 204 -15.80 -10.34 -4.30
C GLU A 204 -16.62 -11.06 -3.22
N SER A 205 -17.87 -11.38 -3.53
CA SER A 205 -18.77 -12.07 -2.59
C SER A 205 -18.20 -13.38 -2.03
N GLY A 206 -17.26 -13.99 -2.76
CA GLY A 206 -16.50 -15.17 -2.36
C GLY A 206 -15.54 -14.93 -1.19
N LEU A 207 -15.20 -13.69 -0.82
CA LEU A 207 -14.26 -13.36 0.27
C LEU A 207 -14.94 -12.91 1.57
N LYS A 208 -16.28 -12.85 1.61
CA LYS A 208 -17.01 -12.43 2.82
C LYS A 208 -16.67 -13.26 4.05
N TYR A 209 -16.35 -14.54 3.90
CA TYR A 209 -15.96 -15.40 5.01
C TYR A 209 -14.64 -14.97 5.70
N ILE A 210 -13.77 -14.21 5.01
CA ILE A 210 -12.50 -13.72 5.57
C ILE A 210 -12.73 -12.49 6.47
N THR A 211 -13.89 -11.85 6.43
CA THR A 211 -14.16 -10.64 7.24
C THR A 211 -14.21 -10.93 8.73
N ASP A 212 -14.49 -12.17 9.13
CA ASP A 212 -14.44 -12.56 10.54
C ASP A 212 -13.06 -12.35 11.15
N VAL A 213 -12.00 -12.40 10.34
CA VAL A 213 -10.63 -12.09 10.78
C VAL A 213 -10.50 -10.63 11.23
N VAL A 214 -11.28 -9.71 10.67
CA VAL A 214 -11.30 -8.30 11.08
C VAL A 214 -11.77 -8.17 12.54
N LYS A 215 -12.67 -9.04 13.02
CA LYS A 215 -13.16 -9.01 14.41
C LYS A 215 -12.07 -9.32 15.44
N LEU A 216 -10.96 -9.97 15.04
CA LEU A 216 -9.74 -10.11 15.88
C LEU A 216 -9.05 -8.76 16.17
N ASN A 217 -9.55 -7.68 15.56
CA ASN A 217 -9.07 -6.32 15.75
C ASN A 217 -10.07 -5.43 16.52
N ALA A 218 -11.13 -6.00 17.10
CA ALA A 218 -12.17 -5.22 17.80
C ALA A 218 -11.62 -4.40 18.98
N PHE A 219 -12.14 -3.19 19.12
CA PHE A 219 -11.93 -2.28 20.25
C PHE A 219 -13.28 -2.02 20.94
N ASP A 220 -13.26 -1.68 22.23
CA ASP A 220 -14.46 -1.42 23.02
C ASP A 220 -15.14 -0.12 22.54
N GLN A 221 -16.47 -0.11 22.46
CA GLN A 221 -17.24 1.03 21.95
C GLN A 221 -17.46 2.11 23.03
N ARG A 222 -17.42 1.74 24.32
CA ARG A 222 -17.62 2.62 25.47
C ARG A 222 -16.29 3.23 25.93
N HIS A 223 -15.24 2.42 25.93
CA HIS A 223 -13.87 2.85 26.20
C HIS A 223 -13.07 2.69 24.92
N LEU A 224 -13.13 3.71 24.05
CA LEU A 224 -12.65 3.60 22.67
C LEU A 224 -11.22 3.07 22.55
N ASP A 225 -10.35 3.32 23.53
CA ASP A 225 -8.95 2.88 23.54
C ASP A 225 -8.72 1.45 24.01
N ASP A 226 -9.72 0.80 24.61
CA ASP A 226 -9.59 -0.53 25.17
C ASP A 226 -9.87 -1.63 24.15
N ILE A 227 -9.22 -2.77 24.34
CA ILE A 227 -9.44 -3.96 23.53
C ILE A 227 -10.78 -4.59 23.91
N ASN A 228 -11.61 -4.93 22.91
CA ASN A 228 -12.80 -5.73 23.15
C ASN A 228 -12.43 -7.22 23.25
N PHE A 229 -12.13 -7.68 24.46
CA PHE A 229 -11.71 -9.05 24.73
C PHE A 229 -12.78 -10.08 24.35
N ASP A 230 -14.05 -9.81 24.68
CA ASP A 230 -15.16 -10.75 24.43
C ASP A 230 -15.34 -11.04 22.93
N VAL A 231 -15.30 -10.00 22.09
CA VAL A 231 -15.42 -10.14 20.64
C VAL A 231 -14.21 -10.89 20.09
N ARG A 232 -12.99 -10.55 20.51
CA ARG A 232 -11.78 -11.24 20.02
C ARG A 232 -11.75 -12.71 20.46
N PHE A 233 -12.12 -13.00 21.70
CA PHE A 233 -12.17 -14.35 22.26
C PHE A 233 -13.17 -15.24 21.52
N SER A 234 -14.43 -14.79 21.40
CA SER A 234 -15.46 -15.52 20.65
C SER A 234 -15.09 -15.70 19.17
N THR A 235 -14.42 -14.70 18.59
CA THR A 235 -13.88 -14.80 17.22
C THR A 235 -12.79 -15.87 17.13
N PHE A 236 -11.83 -15.91 18.06
CA PHE A 236 -10.80 -16.97 18.09
C PHE A 236 -11.39 -18.37 18.18
N GLN A 237 -12.45 -18.55 18.98
CA GLN A 237 -13.16 -19.83 19.08
C GLN A 237 -13.78 -20.22 17.74
N THR A 238 -14.50 -19.29 17.11
CA THR A 238 -15.15 -19.50 15.81
C THR A 238 -14.14 -19.87 14.73
N ILE A 239 -13.04 -19.10 14.63
CA ILE A 239 -11.96 -19.33 13.68
C ILE A 239 -11.30 -20.71 13.92
N THR A 240 -11.05 -21.06 15.19
CA THR A 240 -10.43 -22.33 15.54
C THR A 240 -11.30 -23.52 15.18
N SER A 241 -12.61 -23.44 15.37
CA SER A 241 -13.57 -24.46 14.93
C SER A 241 -13.58 -24.60 13.40
N TYR A 242 -13.64 -23.49 12.67
CA TYR A 242 -13.56 -23.50 11.20
C TYR A 242 -12.28 -24.18 10.69
N ILE A 243 -11.12 -23.86 11.29
CA ILE A 243 -9.84 -24.51 10.93
C ILE A 243 -9.88 -26.01 11.18
N LYS A 244 -10.48 -26.48 12.28
CA LYS A 244 -10.59 -27.91 12.59
C LYS A 244 -11.46 -28.64 11.56
N GLU A 245 -12.53 -28.02 11.11
CA GLU A 245 -13.51 -28.60 10.17
C GLU A 245 -13.10 -28.51 8.70
N MET A 246 -12.14 -27.63 8.37
CA MET A 246 -11.62 -27.41 7.02
C MET A 246 -11.22 -28.73 6.33
N GLN A 247 -11.66 -28.97 5.09
CA GLN A 247 -11.31 -30.20 4.36
C GLN A 247 -10.14 -30.00 3.38
N THR A 248 -9.93 -28.77 2.95
CA THR A 248 -8.89 -28.36 2.02
C THR A 248 -8.19 -27.12 2.54
N VAL A 249 -6.88 -26.99 2.35
CA VAL A 249 -6.12 -25.85 2.86
C VAL A 249 -6.57 -24.55 2.20
N ASP A 250 -7.06 -23.62 3.01
CA ASP A 250 -7.39 -22.27 2.55
C ASP A 250 -6.29 -21.27 2.95
N VAL A 251 -5.31 -21.09 2.08
CA VAL A 251 -4.21 -20.14 2.31
C VAL A 251 -4.70 -18.70 2.41
N ASN A 252 -5.75 -18.34 1.67
CA ASN A 252 -6.27 -16.98 1.62
C ASN A 252 -6.93 -16.58 2.94
N TYR A 253 -7.49 -17.54 3.67
CA TYR A 253 -8.01 -17.36 5.02
C TYR A 253 -6.94 -17.47 6.11
N LEU A 254 -6.08 -18.49 6.01
CA LEU A 254 -5.09 -18.78 7.05
C LEU A 254 -4.05 -17.67 7.19
N VAL A 255 -3.60 -17.04 6.09
CA VAL A 255 -2.59 -15.97 6.14
C VAL A 255 -3.08 -14.76 6.96
N PRO A 256 -4.26 -14.16 6.71
CA PRO A 256 -4.85 -13.13 7.56
C PRO A 256 -4.98 -13.53 9.03
N VAL A 257 -5.47 -14.75 9.32
CA VAL A 257 -5.61 -15.26 10.69
C VAL A 257 -4.26 -15.29 11.40
N MET A 258 -3.23 -15.83 10.75
CA MET A 258 -1.89 -15.93 11.34
C MET A 258 -1.30 -14.55 11.64
N HIS A 259 -1.43 -13.58 10.72
CA HIS A 259 -0.92 -12.24 10.98
C HIS A 259 -1.63 -11.53 12.13
N ASN A 260 -2.91 -11.82 12.35
CA ASN A 260 -3.65 -11.36 13.52
C ASN A 260 -3.25 -12.10 14.80
N CYS A 261 -2.96 -13.40 14.74
CA CYS A 261 -2.40 -14.14 15.87
C CYS A 261 -1.07 -13.52 16.33
N PHE A 262 -0.16 -13.24 15.38
CA PHE A 262 1.12 -12.60 15.70
C PHE A 262 0.94 -11.26 16.38
N TYR A 263 0.02 -10.42 15.88
CA TYR A 263 -0.28 -9.14 16.52
C TYR A 263 -0.83 -9.30 17.94
N ASN A 264 -1.80 -10.21 18.14
CA ASN A 264 -2.43 -10.38 19.45
C ASN A 264 -1.46 -10.98 20.49
N MET A 265 -0.49 -11.81 20.09
CA MET A 265 0.59 -12.24 20.98
C MET A 265 1.54 -11.09 21.37
N GLU A 266 1.82 -10.17 20.45
CA GLU A 266 2.68 -9.02 20.72
C GLU A 266 2.03 -7.96 21.64
N LEU A 267 0.72 -8.08 21.96
CA LEU A 267 0.05 -7.19 22.89
C LEU A 267 0.43 -7.44 24.36
N GLY A 268 0.99 -8.61 24.69
CA GLY A 268 1.41 -8.96 26.05
C GLY A 268 0.28 -9.36 27.00
N ASP A 269 -0.97 -9.45 26.52
CA ASP A 269 -2.07 -10.01 27.29
C ASP A 269 -2.02 -11.54 27.27
N MET A 270 -2.03 -12.18 28.44
CA MET A 270 -1.89 -13.64 28.57
C MET A 270 -3.03 -14.39 27.87
N SER A 271 -4.28 -13.94 28.04
CA SER A 271 -5.45 -14.62 27.48
C SER A 271 -5.45 -14.56 25.95
N LEU A 272 -5.21 -13.39 25.36
CA LEU A 272 -5.12 -13.23 23.91
C LEU A 272 -3.93 -13.98 23.33
N SER A 273 -2.80 -14.01 24.05
CA SER A 273 -1.60 -14.75 23.63
C SER A 273 -1.85 -16.26 23.59
N ASP A 274 -2.50 -16.81 24.62
CA ASP A 274 -2.87 -18.22 24.68
C ASP A 274 -3.84 -18.61 23.56
N ASN A 275 -4.86 -17.78 23.30
CA ASN A 275 -5.81 -18.02 22.21
C ASN A 275 -5.14 -17.97 20.84
N ALA A 276 -4.26 -16.98 20.61
CA ALA A 276 -3.50 -16.88 19.37
C ALA A 276 -2.55 -18.08 19.18
N SER A 277 -1.86 -18.52 20.24
CA SER A 277 -0.98 -19.69 20.24
C SER A 277 -1.75 -20.98 19.94
N MET A 278 -2.89 -21.19 20.60
CA MET A 278 -3.80 -22.31 20.34
C MET A 278 -4.32 -22.32 18.91
N CYS A 279 -4.66 -21.14 18.37
CA CYS A 279 -5.10 -20.99 16.99
C CYS A 279 -4.00 -21.40 16.01
N LEU A 280 -2.77 -20.87 16.19
CA LEU A 280 -1.61 -21.25 15.38
C LEU A 280 -1.30 -22.76 15.46
N MET A 281 -1.41 -23.35 16.65
CA MET A 281 -1.23 -24.80 16.84
C MET A 281 -2.31 -25.60 16.10
N SER A 282 -3.57 -25.13 16.08
CA SER A 282 -4.66 -25.72 15.29
C SER A 282 -4.33 -25.71 13.80
N ILE A 283 -3.78 -24.60 13.28
CA ILE A 283 -3.34 -24.49 11.89
C ILE A 283 -2.25 -25.52 11.59
N ILE A 284 -1.21 -25.62 12.43
CA ILE A 284 -0.10 -26.57 12.23
C ILE A 284 -0.62 -28.01 12.22
N LYS A 285 -1.45 -28.39 13.21
CA LYS A 285 -2.05 -29.73 13.29
C LYS A 285 -2.91 -30.04 12.07
N LYS A 286 -3.68 -29.05 11.59
CA LYS A 286 -4.54 -29.23 10.43
C LYS A 286 -3.73 -29.41 9.15
N LEU A 287 -2.68 -28.64 8.96
CA LEU A 287 -1.75 -28.80 7.83
C LEU A 287 -1.06 -30.16 7.88
N ALA A 288 -0.66 -30.66 9.05
CA ALA A 288 -0.07 -31.99 9.17
C ALA A 288 -1.06 -33.13 8.83
N ALA A 289 -2.37 -32.90 9.02
CA ALA A 289 -3.42 -33.88 8.76
C ALA A 289 -3.97 -33.88 7.33
N LEU A 290 -3.73 -32.81 6.57
CA LEU A 290 -4.20 -32.65 5.19
C LEU A 290 -3.08 -32.94 4.19
N ASN A 291 -3.46 -33.29 2.96
CA ASN A 291 -2.51 -33.38 1.84
C ASN A 291 -2.17 -31.96 1.36
N VAL A 292 -1.17 -31.34 1.98
CA VAL A 292 -0.72 -29.98 1.68
C VAL A 292 0.26 -30.01 0.52
N THR A 293 0.06 -29.13 -0.46
CA THR A 293 1.03 -28.92 -1.53
C THR A 293 2.28 -28.21 -1.01
N GLU A 294 3.42 -28.39 -1.68
CA GLU A 294 4.67 -27.70 -1.30
C GLU A 294 4.50 -26.16 -1.30
N LYS A 295 3.67 -25.65 -2.22
CA LYS A 295 3.38 -24.21 -2.34
C LYS A 295 2.62 -23.69 -1.11
N GLU A 296 1.61 -24.40 -0.64
CA GLU A 296 0.82 -24.04 0.54
C GLU A 296 1.67 -24.12 1.81
N TYR A 297 2.44 -25.20 1.95
CA TYR A 297 3.36 -25.37 3.08
C TYR A 297 4.40 -24.24 3.14
N ARG A 298 5.00 -23.90 1.99
CA ARG A 298 5.99 -22.81 1.90
C ARG A 298 5.38 -21.45 2.25
N GLU A 299 4.15 -21.18 1.84
CA GLU A 299 3.50 -19.91 2.15
C GLU A 299 3.12 -19.82 3.64
N ILE A 300 2.51 -20.86 4.20
CA ILE A 300 2.01 -20.82 5.58
C ILE A 300 3.15 -21.00 6.59
N ILE A 301 3.98 -22.02 6.43
CA ILE A 301 5.01 -22.36 7.42
C ILE A 301 6.26 -21.52 7.22
N HIS A 302 6.87 -21.55 6.02
CA HIS A 302 8.16 -20.88 5.82
C HIS A 302 8.03 -19.35 5.78
N ARG A 303 7.10 -18.82 4.99
CA ARG A 303 6.97 -17.38 4.74
C ARG A 303 6.17 -16.61 5.79
N SER A 304 5.33 -17.29 6.57
CA SER A 304 4.56 -16.64 7.64
C SER A 304 5.06 -17.06 9.03
N LEU A 305 4.89 -18.32 9.41
CA LEU A 305 5.16 -18.76 10.78
C LEU A 305 6.65 -18.67 11.16
N LEU A 306 7.54 -19.30 10.40
CA LEU A 306 8.97 -19.37 10.73
C LEU A 306 9.64 -18.00 10.68
N GLU A 307 9.25 -17.13 9.75
CA GLU A 307 9.80 -15.77 9.68
C GLU A 307 9.49 -14.98 10.96
N LYS A 308 8.28 -15.13 11.51
CA LYS A 308 7.84 -14.45 12.73
C LYS A 308 8.40 -15.10 13.99
N LEU A 309 8.41 -16.44 14.08
CA LEU A 309 9.04 -17.16 15.18
C LEU A 309 10.52 -16.81 15.33
N ARG A 310 11.27 -16.73 14.23
CA ARG A 310 12.70 -16.35 14.28
C ARG A 310 12.92 -14.94 14.81
N LYS A 311 11.97 -14.02 14.60
CA LYS A 311 12.00 -12.67 15.18
C LYS A 311 11.64 -12.72 16.68
N GLY A 312 10.61 -13.49 17.04
CA GLY A 312 10.18 -13.69 18.43
C GLY A 312 11.26 -14.30 19.32
N LEU A 313 11.94 -15.36 18.87
CA LEU A 313 13.04 -16.02 19.60
C LEU A 313 14.27 -15.12 19.82
N LYS A 314 14.36 -13.99 19.11
CA LYS A 314 15.41 -12.99 19.32
C LYS A 314 14.96 -11.83 20.20
N SER A 315 13.69 -11.80 20.59
CA SER A 315 13.16 -10.79 21.50
C SER A 315 13.75 -10.98 22.89
N GLN A 316 13.90 -9.88 23.63
CA GLN A 316 14.42 -9.89 25.01
C GLN A 316 13.30 -10.01 26.05
N THR A 317 12.04 -9.92 25.63
CA THR A 317 10.87 -10.21 26.46
C THR A 317 10.72 -11.72 26.62
N GLU A 318 10.62 -12.17 27.88
CA GLU A 318 10.30 -13.57 28.24
C GLU A 318 8.99 -14.06 27.61
#